data_AF-A0A6J6MQU7-F1
#
_entry.id   AF-A0A6J6MQU7-F1
#
_cell.length_a   1.000
_cell.length_b   1.000
_cell.length_c   1.000
_cell.angle_alpha   90.00
_cell.angle_beta   90.00
_cell.angle_gamma   90.00
#
_symmetry.space_group_name_H-M   'P 1'
#
loop_
_entity.id
_entity.type
_entity.pdbx_description
1 polymer ?
#
loop_
_entity_poly.entity_id
_entity_poly.type
_entity_poly.pdbx_seq_one_letter_code
_entity_poly.pdbx_strand_id
1 'polypeptide(L)'
;MLSKRWLLIALVGLLAWGLNSPAFAAPAATARGSWTMVDMTKDVNNDGVIDGDGGVPKSGALSLVPSTQMVGAGNHIAQPNERLIGGTTSWYLSPAGFPVTLNACASLGSSYQWSIKNLSNQAVTTLAKKQLSAKTCHSRVTLPEGSYTFTLTVTSGATQQSVDLPAQVKNIVFLVMGDSYASGEGNPRNVNAWINQGGLFATFRPYWDEAGCHRSVQGGPAKAALALEKTSTQTSVTLVDVSCSGATIRQGILGTQGGTSQSQVALAKTILGDQQVDVVSLSIGGNDIGFGTVLSACFSNANCPISKPGAGPLQSYPTLNAGVTDQISKLPKAYADVANCLAGRTCANAPTLAPTAAVLPALYPDIARNSNGAICSYLTMTAEDFTWARTSMLNPTPPPSVAYRTSNQGTITLPIASSLNQQISNTAALGWKPVTGTWTRSGDSSIGHGICAGSQAWVFGVQLGGHMLGAAFHPNPAGQDQLAQAILEAAKSATA
;
A
#
# COMPACT_ATOMS: atom_id res chain seq x y z
N MET A 1 -10.77 -14.69 -91.30
CA MET A 1 -10.16 -13.74 -90.34
C MET A 1 -8.64 -13.80 -90.53
N LEU A 2 -8.01 -12.62 -90.58
CA LEU A 2 -6.62 -12.33 -90.96
C LEU A 2 -5.60 -13.14 -90.12
N SER A 3 -4.52 -13.76 -90.63
CA SER A 3 -3.36 -13.35 -91.44
C SER A 3 -2.08 -13.11 -90.61
N LYS A 4 -0.99 -13.76 -91.05
CA LYS A 4 0.44 -13.36 -90.96
C LYS A 4 1.14 -13.54 -89.61
N ARG A 5 2.45 -13.84 -89.50
CA ARG A 5 3.54 -14.35 -90.37
C ARG A 5 4.78 -14.37 -89.43
N TRP A 6 5.59 -15.43 -89.48
CA TRP A 6 7.07 -15.44 -89.55
C TRP A 6 7.97 -14.66 -88.55
N LEU A 7 8.98 -15.36 -87.99
CA LEU A 7 10.47 -15.17 -88.12
C LEU A 7 11.15 -15.87 -86.92
N LEU A 8 11.93 -16.96 -87.06
CA LEU A 8 13.36 -17.06 -87.44
C LEU A 8 14.40 -16.46 -86.46
N ILE A 9 15.14 -17.37 -85.80
CA ILE A 9 16.62 -17.49 -85.73
C ILE A 9 17.47 -16.44 -84.97
N ALA A 10 18.04 -16.94 -83.85
CA ALA A 10 19.45 -16.94 -83.40
C ALA A 10 20.19 -15.72 -82.81
N LEU A 11 21.09 -16.13 -81.90
CA LEU A 11 22.29 -15.49 -81.34
C LEU A 11 22.08 -14.38 -80.31
N VAL A 12 22.61 -14.57 -79.10
CA VAL A 12 23.92 -14.04 -78.66
C VAL A 12 24.25 -14.64 -77.29
N GLY A 13 25.42 -15.29 -77.19
CA GLY A 13 26.02 -15.64 -75.91
C GLY A 13 26.50 -14.38 -75.20
N LEU A 14 26.18 -14.25 -73.92
CA LEU A 14 26.74 -13.24 -73.04
C LEU A 14 27.25 -13.92 -71.77
N LEU A 15 28.57 -13.80 -71.65
CA LEU A 15 29.45 -14.15 -70.55
C LEU A 15 28.77 -14.16 -69.17
N ALA A 16 28.95 -15.26 -68.44
CA ALA A 16 28.82 -15.30 -67.00
C ALA A 16 29.96 -14.45 -66.38
N TRP A 17 29.75 -13.15 -66.26
CA TRP A 17 30.48 -12.36 -65.28
C TRP A 17 29.92 -12.73 -63.91
N GLY A 18 30.68 -13.53 -63.18
CA GLY A 18 30.50 -13.69 -61.74
C GLY A 18 30.62 -12.33 -61.08
N LEU A 19 29.50 -11.64 -60.93
CA LEU A 19 29.36 -10.57 -59.96
C LEU A 19 29.51 -11.24 -58.60
N ASN A 20 30.74 -11.26 -58.09
CA ASN A 20 30.96 -11.27 -56.65
C ASN A 20 30.26 -10.00 -56.15
N SER A 21 28.98 -10.12 -55.81
CA SER A 21 28.34 -9.15 -54.94
C SER A 21 29.26 -9.04 -53.72
N PRO A 22 29.70 -7.84 -53.32
CA PRO A 22 30.41 -7.72 -52.07
C PRO A 22 29.49 -8.36 -51.03
N ALA A 23 29.95 -9.43 -50.39
CA ALA A 23 29.26 -9.97 -49.23
C ALA A 23 29.14 -8.78 -48.29
N PHE A 24 27.94 -8.22 -48.16
CA PHE A 24 27.69 -7.13 -47.24
C PHE A 24 28.18 -7.64 -45.90
N ALA A 25 29.32 -7.12 -45.44
CA ALA A 25 29.93 -7.56 -44.20
C ALA A 25 28.85 -7.42 -43.14
N ALA A 26 28.54 -8.54 -42.46
CA ALA A 26 27.54 -8.51 -41.42
C ALA A 26 27.86 -7.34 -40.48
N PRO A 27 26.87 -6.49 -40.13
CA PRO A 27 27.13 -5.32 -39.31
C PRO A 27 27.86 -5.74 -38.03
N ALA A 28 28.83 -4.93 -37.61
CA ALA A 28 29.64 -5.21 -36.42
C ALA A 28 28.73 -5.40 -35.19
N ALA A 29 29.11 -6.34 -34.32
CA ALA A 29 28.36 -6.60 -33.10
C ALA A 29 28.23 -5.32 -32.26
N THR A 30 27.01 -4.98 -31.87
CA THR A 30 26.71 -3.87 -30.97
C THR A 30 25.97 -4.36 -29.75
N ALA A 31 26.58 -4.25 -28.56
CA ALA A 31 25.96 -4.67 -27.31
C ALA A 31 25.27 -3.49 -26.61
N ARG A 32 23.94 -3.56 -26.49
CA ARG A 32 23.09 -2.63 -25.74
C ARG A 32 22.07 -3.43 -24.96
N GLY A 33 22.24 -3.47 -23.66
CA GLY A 33 21.38 -4.22 -22.76
C GLY A 33 20.68 -3.32 -21.75
N SER A 34 19.58 -3.83 -21.21
CA SER A 34 18.93 -3.32 -20.01
C SER A 34 18.44 -4.48 -19.16
N TRP A 35 18.04 -4.19 -17.93
CA TRP A 35 17.46 -5.18 -17.05
C TRP A 35 16.34 -4.57 -16.20
N THR A 36 15.38 -5.40 -15.85
CA THR A 36 14.30 -5.06 -14.92
C THR A 36 14.04 -6.23 -13.99
N MET A 37 13.55 -5.95 -12.79
CA MET A 37 12.82 -6.94 -12.02
C MET A 37 11.61 -7.38 -12.85
N VAL A 38 11.24 -8.66 -12.75
CA VAL A 38 9.94 -9.08 -13.26
C VAL A 38 8.89 -8.44 -12.37
N ASP A 39 7.92 -7.76 -12.98
CA ASP A 39 6.78 -7.23 -12.27
C ASP A 39 6.04 -8.39 -11.59
N MET A 40 6.04 -8.38 -10.26
CA MET A 40 5.35 -9.35 -9.42
C MET A 40 4.01 -8.82 -8.91
N THR A 41 3.62 -7.60 -9.31
CA THR A 41 2.31 -7.06 -9.01
C THR A 41 1.24 -7.88 -9.71
N LYS A 42 0.11 -8.05 -9.03
CA LYS A 42 -1.05 -8.73 -9.58
C LYS A 42 -2.05 -7.76 -10.22
N ASP A 43 -1.73 -6.47 -10.30
CA ASP A 43 -2.58 -5.43 -10.87
C ASP A 43 -2.51 -5.43 -12.41
N VAL A 44 -3.08 -6.47 -13.03
CA VAL A 44 -3.01 -6.72 -14.47
C VAL A 44 -3.83 -5.69 -15.27
N ASN A 45 -4.86 -5.10 -14.67
CA ASN A 45 -5.72 -4.09 -15.29
C ASN A 45 -5.29 -2.64 -14.99
N ASN A 46 -4.26 -2.46 -14.14
CA ASN A 46 -3.68 -1.18 -13.75
C ASN A 46 -4.66 -0.23 -13.05
N ASP A 47 -5.59 -0.78 -12.24
CA ASP A 47 -6.60 -0.02 -11.51
C ASP A 47 -6.13 0.46 -10.12
N GLY A 48 -4.92 0.07 -9.71
CA GLY A 48 -4.32 0.47 -8.43
C GLY A 48 -4.73 -0.41 -7.25
N VAL A 49 -5.29 -1.60 -7.50
CA VAL A 49 -5.63 -2.60 -6.49
C VAL A 49 -4.85 -3.89 -6.75
N ILE A 50 -4.35 -4.54 -5.69
CA ILE A 50 -3.70 -5.86 -5.83
C ILE A 50 -4.75 -6.94 -5.81
N ASP A 51 -5.20 -7.32 -6.99
CA ASP A 51 -6.05 -8.47 -7.18
C ASP A 51 -5.53 -9.26 -8.37
N GLY A 52 -5.01 -10.46 -8.14
CA GLY A 52 -4.81 -11.40 -9.24
C GLY A 52 -6.17 -11.90 -9.67
N ASP A 53 -6.98 -10.98 -10.22
CA ASP A 53 -8.40 -10.93 -10.54
C ASP A 53 -9.42 -11.68 -9.66
N GLY A 54 -9.01 -12.42 -8.61
CA GLY A 54 -9.80 -12.99 -7.50
C GLY A 54 -11.04 -13.81 -7.86
N GLY A 55 -11.31 -13.97 -9.15
CA GLY A 55 -12.64 -14.06 -9.70
C GLY A 55 -13.57 -12.90 -9.32
N VAL A 56 -14.42 -12.51 -10.27
CA VAL A 56 -15.69 -11.83 -9.98
C VAL A 56 -16.83 -12.85 -10.10
N PRO A 57 -17.96 -12.66 -9.40
CA PRO A 57 -19.17 -13.43 -9.68
C PRO A 57 -19.43 -13.45 -11.19
N LYS A 58 -19.56 -14.65 -11.77
CA LYS A 58 -19.74 -14.90 -13.22
C LYS A 58 -20.73 -13.95 -13.87
N SER A 59 -21.76 -13.59 -13.10
CA SER A 59 -22.69 -12.53 -13.39
C SER A 59 -23.16 -11.91 -12.07
N GLY A 60 -23.70 -10.70 -12.15
CA GLY A 60 -24.25 -10.03 -10.97
C GLY A 60 -23.20 -9.58 -9.97
N ALA A 61 -21.94 -9.36 -10.39
CA ALA A 61 -20.86 -8.87 -9.52
C ALA A 61 -21.20 -7.54 -8.80
N LEU A 62 -22.14 -6.77 -9.37
CA LEU A 62 -22.67 -5.53 -8.82
C LEU A 62 -24.16 -5.63 -8.45
N SER A 63 -24.70 -6.84 -8.23
CA SER A 63 -26.12 -7.07 -7.93
C SER A 63 -26.35 -7.58 -6.50
N LEU A 64 -27.61 -7.58 -6.07
CA LEU A 64 -28.06 -8.04 -4.74
C LEU A 64 -27.96 -9.56 -4.56
N VAL A 65 -27.80 -10.31 -5.66
CA VAL A 65 -27.63 -11.77 -5.66
C VAL A 65 -26.50 -12.10 -6.62
N PRO A 66 -25.24 -11.84 -6.21
CA PRO A 66 -24.09 -12.20 -7.02
C PRO A 66 -24.06 -13.71 -7.23
N SER A 67 -23.65 -14.13 -8.43
CA SER A 67 -23.44 -15.55 -8.73
C SER A 67 -22.52 -16.19 -7.70
N THR A 68 -22.90 -17.36 -7.18
CA THR A 68 -22.01 -18.20 -6.33
C THR A 68 -20.89 -18.86 -7.14
N GLN A 69 -21.01 -18.87 -8.47
CA GLN A 69 -19.95 -19.25 -9.38
C GLN A 69 -19.12 -18.01 -9.75
N MET A 70 -17.81 -18.11 -9.58
CA MET A 70 -16.84 -17.07 -9.94
C MET A 70 -16.34 -17.31 -11.38
N VAL A 71 -16.26 -16.27 -12.22
CA VAL A 71 -15.47 -16.30 -13.48
C VAL A 71 -14.07 -15.81 -13.15
N GLY A 72 -13.06 -16.54 -13.64
CA GLY A 72 -11.69 -16.53 -13.10
C GLY A 72 -11.38 -17.80 -12.29
N ALA A 73 -12.42 -18.59 -11.93
CA ALA A 73 -12.25 -19.94 -11.40
C ALA A 73 -11.70 -20.87 -12.50
N GLY A 74 -10.37 -21.02 -12.51
CA GLY A 74 -9.64 -21.77 -13.53
C GLY A 74 -8.17 -21.37 -13.64
N ASN A 75 -7.75 -20.22 -13.08
CA ASN A 75 -6.34 -19.96 -12.86
C ASN A 75 -5.87 -20.75 -11.64
N HIS A 76 -5.30 -21.92 -11.90
CA HIS A 76 -4.47 -22.69 -10.98
C HIS A 76 -3.14 -21.98 -10.67
N ILE A 77 -3.18 -20.65 -10.50
CA ILE A 77 -2.11 -19.85 -9.90
C ILE A 77 -2.74 -18.87 -8.88
N ALA A 78 -3.37 -19.39 -7.83
CA ALA A 78 -2.67 -19.18 -6.58
C ALA A 78 -1.39 -20.02 -6.72
N GLN A 79 -0.17 -19.47 -6.59
CA GLN A 79 1.07 -20.11 -6.07
C GLN A 79 2.33 -19.34 -6.55
N PRO A 80 3.39 -19.16 -5.73
CA PRO A 80 3.64 -19.79 -4.43
C PRO A 80 3.50 -18.88 -3.21
N ASN A 81 3.40 -17.55 -3.36
CA ASN A 81 3.67 -16.65 -2.23
C ASN A 81 2.55 -15.66 -1.88
N GLU A 82 1.32 -15.85 -2.35
CA GLU A 82 0.16 -15.31 -1.63
C GLU A 82 -0.25 -16.39 -0.65
N ARG A 83 0.34 -16.33 0.54
CA ARG A 83 -0.02 -17.23 1.63
C ARG A 83 -0.69 -16.35 2.67
N LEU A 84 -1.97 -16.62 2.95
CA LEU A 84 -2.51 -16.33 4.27
C LEU A 84 -1.66 -17.12 5.26
N ILE A 85 -0.54 -16.56 5.71
CA ILE A 85 0.25 -17.13 6.80
C ILE A 85 -0.45 -16.65 8.07
N GLY A 86 -1.22 -17.54 8.70
CA GLY A 86 -1.99 -17.19 9.90
C GLY A 86 -3.10 -16.15 9.66
N GLY A 87 -3.61 -16.04 8.43
CA GLY A 87 -4.63 -15.03 8.07
C GLY A 87 -4.07 -13.70 7.55
N THR A 88 -2.75 -13.55 7.41
CA THR A 88 -2.14 -12.32 6.88
C THR A 88 -1.75 -12.41 5.40
N THR A 89 -2.07 -11.36 4.63
CA THR A 89 -1.58 -11.15 3.28
C THR A 89 -0.06 -10.91 3.31
N SER A 90 0.70 -11.81 2.69
CA SER A 90 2.12 -11.65 2.41
C SER A 90 2.35 -11.91 0.93
N TRP A 91 3.24 -11.16 0.28
CA TRP A 91 3.66 -11.39 -1.11
C TRP A 91 5.17 -11.65 -1.17
N TYR A 92 5.54 -12.78 -1.75
CA TYR A 92 6.90 -13.20 -2.08
C TYR A 92 7.93 -13.34 -0.94
N LEU A 93 8.08 -14.57 -0.44
CA LEU A 93 9.18 -14.99 0.44
C LEU A 93 9.86 -16.22 -0.16
N SER A 94 10.43 -16.11 -1.37
CA SER A 94 11.17 -17.23 -1.97
C SER A 94 12.63 -17.20 -1.51
N PRO A 95 13.16 -18.29 -0.93
CA PRO A 95 14.58 -18.38 -0.61
C PRO A 95 15.47 -18.40 -1.86
N ALA A 96 14.91 -18.63 -3.06
CA ALA A 96 15.66 -18.63 -4.32
C ALA A 96 16.01 -17.22 -4.83
N GLY A 97 15.44 -16.15 -4.24
CA GLY A 97 15.64 -14.78 -4.68
C GLY A 97 14.61 -14.31 -5.72
N PHE A 98 14.87 -13.21 -6.41
CA PHE A 98 13.90 -12.50 -7.24
C PHE A 98 14.12 -12.74 -8.74
N PRO A 99 13.04 -12.91 -9.53
CA PRO A 99 13.14 -13.03 -10.98
C PRO A 99 13.50 -11.70 -11.64
N VAL A 100 14.53 -11.73 -12.49
CA VAL A 100 15.06 -10.60 -13.26
C VAL A 100 14.92 -10.90 -14.75
N THR A 101 14.47 -9.91 -15.52
CA THR A 101 14.48 -9.95 -17.00
C THR A 101 15.68 -9.17 -17.52
N LEU A 102 16.53 -9.86 -18.28
CA LEU A 102 17.66 -9.29 -19.01
C LEU A 102 17.26 -9.09 -20.47
N ASN A 103 17.42 -7.88 -20.98
CA ASN A 103 16.94 -7.45 -22.29
C ASN A 103 18.13 -7.08 -23.19
N ALA A 104 18.27 -7.77 -24.32
CA ALA A 104 19.27 -7.50 -25.34
C ALA A 104 18.66 -6.94 -26.64
N CYS A 105 17.37 -6.58 -26.67
CA CYS A 105 16.62 -6.25 -27.89
C CYS A 105 17.12 -4.97 -28.59
N ALA A 106 17.83 -4.09 -27.88
CA ALA A 106 18.46 -2.90 -28.46
C ALA A 106 19.84 -3.18 -29.12
N SER A 107 20.31 -4.44 -29.07
CA SER A 107 21.59 -4.87 -29.63
C SER A 107 21.51 -5.20 -31.12
N LEU A 108 22.66 -5.23 -31.79
CA LEU A 108 22.80 -5.67 -33.18
C LEU A 108 23.81 -6.82 -33.27
N GLY A 109 23.40 -7.95 -33.85
CA GLY A 109 24.23 -9.14 -34.02
C GLY A 109 23.41 -10.39 -34.29
N SER A 110 24.07 -11.54 -34.40
CA SER A 110 23.41 -12.84 -34.65
C SER A 110 23.02 -13.55 -33.35
N SER A 111 23.78 -13.38 -32.28
CA SER A 111 23.55 -14.09 -31.02
C SER A 111 24.06 -13.30 -29.82
N TYR A 112 23.57 -13.64 -28.64
CA TYR A 112 23.98 -13.01 -27.39
C TYR A 112 24.08 -14.01 -26.23
N GLN A 113 24.83 -13.65 -25.21
CA GLN A 113 24.98 -14.40 -23.96
C GLN A 113 25.09 -13.44 -22.79
N TRP A 114 24.56 -13.85 -21.64
CA TRP A 114 24.69 -13.10 -20.38
C TRP A 114 25.59 -13.87 -19.40
N SER A 115 26.51 -13.14 -18.77
CA SER A 115 27.28 -13.62 -17.62
C SER A 115 26.98 -12.73 -16.41
N ILE A 116 26.78 -13.34 -15.25
CA ILE A 116 26.39 -12.64 -14.03
C ILE A 116 27.46 -12.88 -12.97
N LYS A 117 27.94 -11.80 -12.38
CA LYS A 117 28.91 -11.82 -11.28
C LYS A 117 28.38 -11.05 -10.08
N ASN A 118 28.81 -11.43 -8.88
CA ASN A 118 28.56 -10.64 -7.67
C ASN A 118 29.60 -9.49 -7.55
N LEU A 119 29.45 -8.62 -6.54
CA LEU A 119 30.41 -7.53 -6.27
C LEU A 119 31.84 -8.00 -6.00
N SER A 120 32.03 -9.23 -5.51
CA SER A 120 33.36 -9.83 -5.33
C SER A 120 33.95 -10.35 -6.66
N ASN A 121 33.33 -10.02 -7.80
CA ASN A 121 33.68 -10.48 -9.14
C ASN A 121 33.66 -12.01 -9.29
N GLN A 122 32.97 -12.71 -8.39
CA GLN A 122 32.79 -14.17 -8.48
C GLN A 122 31.64 -14.46 -9.44
N ALA A 123 31.83 -15.47 -10.29
CA ALA A 123 30.80 -15.92 -11.21
C ALA A 123 29.63 -16.52 -10.43
N VAL A 124 28.44 -15.98 -10.66
CA VAL A 124 27.18 -16.49 -10.10
C VAL A 124 26.56 -17.47 -11.08
N THR A 125 26.39 -17.05 -12.33
CA THR A 125 25.89 -17.91 -13.40
C THR A 125 26.19 -17.32 -14.78
N THR A 126 26.19 -18.18 -15.80
CA THR A 126 26.25 -17.79 -17.20
C THR A 126 25.07 -18.44 -17.91
N LEU A 127 24.24 -17.61 -18.54
CA LEU A 127 23.06 -18.10 -19.24
C LEU A 127 23.45 -18.73 -20.57
N ALA A 128 22.62 -19.64 -21.07
CA ALA A 128 22.82 -20.25 -22.38
C ALA A 128 22.82 -19.17 -23.49
N LYS A 129 23.73 -19.30 -24.45
CA LYS A 129 23.79 -18.45 -25.63
C LYS A 129 22.50 -18.59 -26.44
N LYS A 130 21.92 -17.48 -26.89
CA LYS A 130 20.68 -17.44 -27.66
C LYS A 130 20.87 -16.70 -28.99
N GLN A 131 20.06 -17.04 -29.98
CA GLN A 131 19.93 -16.24 -31.21
C GLN A 131 19.33 -14.88 -30.86
N LEU A 132 19.83 -13.82 -31.45
CA LEU A 132 19.30 -12.46 -31.26
C LEU A 132 18.19 -12.21 -32.29
N SER A 133 16.95 -12.15 -31.82
CA SER A 133 15.77 -11.81 -32.62
C SER A 133 14.74 -11.11 -31.75
N ALA A 134 13.75 -10.45 -32.36
CA ALA A 134 12.65 -9.81 -31.62
C ALA A 134 11.92 -10.76 -30.65
N LYS A 135 11.88 -12.07 -30.94
CA LYS A 135 11.21 -13.08 -30.09
C LYS A 135 12.11 -13.67 -29.00
N THR A 136 13.43 -13.57 -29.15
CA THR A 136 14.40 -14.30 -28.32
C THR A 136 15.39 -13.39 -27.60
N CYS A 137 15.27 -12.07 -27.74
CA CYS A 137 16.17 -11.07 -27.16
C CYS A 137 16.02 -10.87 -25.64
N HIS A 138 15.15 -11.64 -24.97
CA HIS A 138 14.98 -11.63 -23.53
C HIS A 138 15.50 -12.91 -22.88
N SER A 139 16.05 -12.77 -21.68
CA SER A 139 16.42 -13.87 -20.80
C SER A 139 15.93 -13.60 -19.38
N ARG A 140 15.61 -14.67 -18.64
CA ARG A 140 15.22 -14.58 -17.24
C ARG A 140 16.21 -15.35 -16.37
N VAL A 141 16.44 -14.84 -15.18
CA VAL A 141 17.26 -15.45 -14.13
C VAL A 141 16.63 -15.12 -12.78
N THR A 142 16.75 -15.99 -11.79
CA THR A 142 16.34 -15.71 -10.42
C THR A 142 17.59 -15.53 -9.57
N LEU A 143 17.68 -14.41 -8.85
CA LEU A 143 18.88 -14.01 -8.10
C LEU A 143 18.49 -13.59 -6.68
N PRO A 144 19.22 -14.01 -5.64
CA PRO A 144 19.08 -13.43 -4.30
C PRO A 144 19.24 -11.91 -4.32
N GLU A 145 18.73 -11.23 -3.29
CA GLU A 145 19.06 -9.82 -3.11
C GLU A 145 20.57 -9.60 -3.03
N GLY A 146 21.01 -8.49 -3.61
CA GLY A 146 22.42 -8.14 -3.65
C GLY A 146 22.78 -7.35 -4.89
N SER A 147 24.04 -6.94 -4.95
CA SER A 147 24.57 -6.23 -6.11
C SER A 147 25.37 -7.15 -7.02
N TYR A 148 25.17 -6.95 -8.32
CA TYR A 148 25.67 -7.79 -9.39
C TYR A 148 26.21 -6.93 -10.53
N THR A 149 26.99 -7.56 -11.40
CA THR A 149 27.31 -7.06 -12.73
C THR A 149 26.76 -8.04 -13.75
N PHE A 150 25.86 -7.56 -14.62
CA PHE A 150 25.34 -8.32 -15.76
C PHE A 150 26.13 -7.94 -17.01
N THR A 151 26.97 -8.85 -17.48
CA THR A 151 27.74 -8.69 -18.71
C THR A 151 26.94 -9.28 -19.88
N LEU A 152 26.53 -8.43 -20.82
CA LEU A 152 25.95 -8.84 -22.10
C LEU A 152 27.04 -8.92 -23.15
N THR A 153 27.25 -10.10 -23.74
CA THR A 153 28.14 -10.29 -24.89
C THR A 153 27.30 -10.57 -26.14
N VAL A 154 27.47 -9.76 -27.18
CA VAL A 154 26.80 -9.91 -28.48
C VAL A 154 27.82 -10.33 -29.53
N THR A 155 27.47 -11.29 -30.38
CA THR A 155 28.31 -11.81 -31.46
C THR A 155 27.68 -11.49 -32.82
N SER A 156 28.49 -11.07 -33.79
CA SER A 156 28.12 -10.90 -35.20
C SER A 156 29.29 -11.32 -36.10
N GLY A 157 29.16 -12.45 -36.80
CA GLY A 157 30.28 -13.06 -37.53
C GLY A 157 31.47 -13.33 -36.60
N ALA A 158 32.64 -12.79 -36.94
CA ALA A 158 33.86 -12.88 -36.13
C ALA A 158 33.95 -11.79 -35.04
N THR A 159 33.04 -10.81 -35.04
CA THR A 159 33.07 -9.69 -34.08
C THR A 159 32.27 -10.02 -32.82
N GLN A 160 32.78 -9.60 -31.67
CA GLN A 160 32.07 -9.62 -30.40
C GLN A 160 32.20 -8.26 -29.71
N GLN A 161 31.13 -7.83 -29.05
CA GLN A 161 31.16 -6.70 -28.15
C GLN A 161 30.51 -7.10 -26.83
N SER A 162 31.05 -6.62 -25.71
CA SER A 162 30.43 -6.76 -24.40
C SER A 162 30.06 -5.41 -23.79
N VAL A 163 29.05 -5.40 -22.94
CA VAL A 163 28.70 -4.27 -22.07
C VAL A 163 28.38 -4.79 -20.67
N ASP A 164 28.90 -4.12 -19.65
CA ASP A 164 28.60 -4.41 -18.25
C ASP A 164 27.48 -3.50 -17.75
N LEU A 165 26.50 -4.11 -17.08
CA LEU A 165 25.39 -3.41 -16.44
C LEU A 165 25.49 -3.65 -14.93
N PRO A 166 25.82 -2.63 -14.13
CA PRO A 166 25.63 -2.70 -12.68
C PRO A 166 24.14 -2.95 -12.37
N ALA A 167 23.89 -3.85 -11.43
CA ALA A 167 22.54 -4.20 -11.03
C ALA A 167 22.46 -4.35 -9.51
N GLN A 168 21.36 -3.85 -8.93
CA GLN A 168 21.05 -4.07 -7.53
C GLN A 168 19.68 -4.75 -7.45
N VAL A 169 19.69 -6.04 -7.20
CA VAL A 169 18.45 -6.79 -6.92
C VAL A 169 18.08 -6.46 -5.48
N LYS A 170 17.06 -5.63 -5.29
CA LYS A 170 16.60 -5.16 -3.99
C LYS A 170 15.10 -5.42 -3.85
N ASN A 171 14.70 -5.96 -2.72
CA ASN A 171 13.30 -6.05 -2.32
C ASN A 171 13.06 -5.14 -1.12
N ILE A 172 11.92 -4.47 -1.12
CA ILE A 172 11.49 -3.58 -0.07
C ILE A 172 10.39 -4.30 0.69
N VAL A 173 10.64 -4.62 1.95
CA VAL A 173 9.66 -5.24 2.83
C VAL A 173 8.85 -4.15 3.50
N PHE A 174 7.59 -4.05 3.08
CA PHE A 174 6.61 -3.07 3.52
C PHE A 174 5.65 -3.73 4.51
N LEU A 175 5.86 -3.49 5.80
CA LEU A 175 5.03 -4.00 6.88
C LEU A 175 3.93 -2.97 7.23
N VAL A 176 2.68 -3.39 7.22
CA VAL A 176 1.53 -2.58 7.67
C VAL A 176 1.08 -3.08 9.03
N MET A 177 1.02 -2.16 9.99
CA MET A 177 0.54 -2.38 11.35
C MET A 177 -0.43 -1.27 11.71
N GLY A 178 -1.36 -1.53 12.63
CA GLY A 178 -2.26 -0.50 13.11
C GLY A 178 -3.69 -0.94 13.34
N ASP A 179 -4.55 0.06 13.48
CA ASP A 179 -5.98 -0.07 13.64
C ASP A 179 -6.73 -0.09 12.29
N SER A 180 -8.00 0.26 12.33
CA SER A 180 -8.94 0.30 11.22
C SER A 180 -8.56 1.27 10.10
N TYR A 181 -7.84 2.37 10.42
CA TYR A 181 -7.35 3.30 9.40
C TYR A 181 -6.18 2.70 8.60
N ALA A 182 -5.40 1.80 9.21
CA ALA A 182 -4.39 1.02 8.50
C ALA A 182 -5.01 -0.17 7.72
N SER A 183 -6.00 -0.85 8.31
CA SER A 183 -6.61 -2.05 7.72
C SER A 183 -7.45 -1.77 6.46
N GLY A 184 -7.93 -0.54 6.31
CA GLY A 184 -8.83 -0.18 5.21
C GLY A 184 -10.30 -0.43 5.53
N GLU A 185 -10.69 -0.35 6.81
CA GLU A 185 -12.09 -0.48 7.20
C GLU A 185 -13.01 0.45 6.40
N GLY A 186 -14.20 -0.05 6.08
CA GLY A 186 -15.11 0.56 5.11
C GLY A 186 -14.81 0.32 3.63
N ASN A 187 -13.69 -0.33 3.27
CA ASN A 187 -13.28 -0.48 1.87
C ASN A 187 -13.05 -1.96 1.48
N PRO A 188 -14.03 -2.86 1.61
CA PRO A 188 -13.89 -4.21 1.08
C PRO A 188 -13.68 -4.18 -0.45
N ARG A 189 -13.21 -5.27 -1.05
CA ARG A 189 -12.94 -5.37 -2.50
C ARG A 189 -14.12 -4.95 -3.38
N ASN A 190 -15.34 -5.15 -2.89
CA ASN A 190 -16.59 -4.79 -3.56
C ASN A 190 -17.25 -3.49 -3.04
N VAL A 191 -16.49 -2.57 -2.43
CA VAL A 191 -17.02 -1.29 -1.87
C VAL A 191 -17.79 -0.45 -2.91
N ASN A 192 -17.39 -0.48 -4.18
CA ASN A 192 -18.10 0.26 -5.23
C ASN A 192 -19.54 -0.23 -5.42
N ALA A 193 -19.82 -1.51 -5.18
CA ALA A 193 -21.20 -2.01 -5.21
C ALA A 193 -22.03 -1.39 -4.08
N TRP A 194 -21.45 -1.21 -2.89
CA TRP A 194 -22.09 -0.51 -1.77
C TRP A 194 -22.39 0.96 -2.11
N ILE A 195 -21.40 1.67 -2.65
CA ILE A 195 -21.51 3.10 -3.01
C ILE A 195 -22.55 3.31 -4.12
N ASN A 196 -22.47 2.55 -5.21
CA ASN A 196 -23.36 2.69 -6.37
C ASN A 196 -24.82 2.37 -6.04
N GLN A 197 -25.04 1.52 -5.03
CA GLN A 197 -26.37 1.13 -4.58
C GLN A 197 -26.87 2.03 -3.42
N GLY A 198 -26.10 3.02 -2.96
CA GLY A 198 -26.56 3.97 -1.94
C GLY A 198 -26.67 3.42 -0.52
N GLY A 199 -26.00 2.30 -0.21
CA GLY A 199 -25.71 1.89 1.18
C GLY A 199 -26.90 1.51 2.09
N LEU A 200 -28.05 1.10 1.55
CA LEU A 200 -29.26 0.80 2.35
C LEU A 200 -29.73 -0.66 2.27
N PHE A 201 -28.90 -1.59 1.78
CA PHE A 201 -29.34 -2.95 1.44
C PHE A 201 -28.78 -4.04 2.36
N ALA A 202 -29.69 -4.81 2.98
CA ALA A 202 -29.38 -5.93 3.89
C ALA A 202 -28.71 -7.14 3.19
N THR A 203 -28.69 -7.19 1.86
CA THR A 203 -28.10 -8.28 1.06
C THR A 203 -26.65 -8.05 0.66
N PHE A 204 -26.11 -6.84 0.84
CA PHE A 204 -24.69 -6.59 0.60
C PHE A 204 -23.85 -7.50 1.51
N ARG A 205 -22.77 -8.07 0.97
CA ARG A 205 -21.80 -8.88 1.72
C ARG A 205 -20.40 -8.35 1.39
N PRO A 206 -19.70 -7.72 2.36
CA PRO A 206 -18.38 -7.17 2.13
C PRO A 206 -17.41 -8.30 1.84
N TYR A 207 -16.64 -8.15 0.77
CA TYR A 207 -15.55 -9.06 0.42
C TYR A 207 -14.23 -8.51 0.96
N TRP A 208 -13.86 -8.93 2.17
CA TRP A 208 -12.59 -8.58 2.82
C TRP A 208 -11.47 -9.53 2.42
N ASP A 209 -10.23 -9.03 2.40
CA ASP A 209 -9.03 -9.88 2.30
C ASP A 209 -8.82 -10.69 3.58
N GLU A 210 -9.11 -10.10 4.73
CA GLU A 210 -9.29 -10.82 5.98
C GLU A 210 -10.45 -10.20 6.78
N ALA A 211 -11.48 -11.02 7.05
CA ALA A 211 -12.75 -10.55 7.58
C ALA A 211 -12.70 -10.23 9.09
N GLY A 212 -11.91 -10.95 9.89
CA GLY A 212 -11.83 -10.71 11.34
C GLY A 212 -11.22 -9.36 11.72
N CYS A 213 -10.34 -8.84 10.88
CA CYS A 213 -9.60 -7.60 11.06
C CYS A 213 -10.05 -6.47 10.11
N HIS A 214 -11.05 -6.72 9.26
CA HIS A 214 -11.47 -5.81 8.18
C HIS A 214 -10.26 -5.31 7.36
N ARG A 215 -9.35 -6.24 7.01
CA ARG A 215 -8.20 -5.94 6.16
C ARG A 215 -8.61 -5.96 4.70
N SER A 216 -8.13 -4.96 3.95
CA SER A 216 -8.41 -4.79 2.54
C SER A 216 -7.20 -4.25 1.78
N VAL A 217 -6.93 -4.83 0.61
CA VAL A 217 -5.97 -4.27 -0.36
C VAL A 217 -6.36 -2.88 -0.87
N GLN A 218 -7.60 -2.44 -0.62
CA GLN A 218 -8.02 -1.06 -0.90
C GLN A 218 -7.65 -0.07 0.21
N GLY A 219 -7.10 -0.54 1.33
CA GLY A 219 -6.55 0.30 2.39
C GLY A 219 -5.37 1.13 1.89
N GLY A 220 -5.24 2.35 2.40
CA GLY A 220 -4.22 3.31 2.02
C GLY A 220 -2.80 2.74 2.05
N PRO A 221 -2.37 2.04 3.12
CA PRO A 221 -1.05 1.42 3.16
C PRO A 221 -0.81 0.36 2.07
N ALA A 222 -1.79 -0.48 1.77
CA ALA A 222 -1.68 -1.50 0.72
C ALA A 222 -1.58 -0.87 -0.67
N LYS A 223 -2.41 0.14 -0.95
CA LYS A 223 -2.32 0.96 -2.17
C LYS A 223 -0.98 1.67 -2.29
N ALA A 224 -0.43 2.19 -1.18
CA ALA A 224 0.88 2.83 -1.17
C ALA A 224 2.01 1.86 -1.51
N ALA A 225 1.97 0.63 -1.00
CA ALA A 225 2.95 -0.41 -1.32
C ALA A 225 2.93 -0.79 -2.81
N LEU A 226 1.74 -0.96 -3.41
CA LEU A 226 1.61 -1.17 -4.86
C LEU A 226 2.12 0.03 -5.65
N ALA A 227 1.76 1.24 -5.24
CA ALA A 227 2.22 2.43 -5.90
C ALA A 227 3.75 2.57 -5.82
N LEU A 228 4.37 2.13 -4.71
CA LEU A 228 5.83 2.08 -4.53
C LEU A 228 6.48 1.08 -5.48
N GLU A 229 5.91 -0.11 -5.64
CA GLU A 229 6.42 -1.13 -6.58
C GLU A 229 6.48 -0.58 -8.01
N LYS A 230 5.45 0.18 -8.40
CA LYS A 230 5.36 0.80 -9.73
C LYS A 230 6.33 1.98 -9.94
N THR A 231 7.04 2.45 -8.90
CA THR A 231 7.97 3.59 -9.04
C THR A 231 9.28 3.22 -9.70
N SER A 232 9.64 1.94 -9.69
CA SER A 232 10.95 1.47 -10.14
C SER A 232 10.82 0.08 -10.75
N THR A 233 11.32 -0.08 -11.97
CA THR A 233 11.39 -1.38 -12.65
C THR A 233 12.56 -2.23 -12.16
N GLN A 234 13.32 -1.77 -11.17
CA GLN A 234 14.56 -2.39 -10.69
C GLN A 234 14.51 -2.77 -9.21
N THR A 235 13.37 -2.59 -8.57
CA THR A 235 13.09 -3.03 -7.19
C THR A 235 11.87 -3.93 -7.18
N SER A 236 11.71 -4.71 -6.11
CA SER A 236 10.45 -5.38 -5.79
C SER A 236 9.93 -4.90 -4.43
N VAL A 237 8.63 -5.00 -4.18
CA VAL A 237 7.98 -4.67 -2.91
C VAL A 237 7.21 -5.89 -2.41
N THR A 238 7.56 -6.33 -1.21
CA THR A 238 6.86 -7.35 -0.43
C THR A 238 5.95 -6.65 0.57
N LEU A 239 4.63 -6.74 0.38
CA LEU A 239 3.66 -6.28 1.38
C LEU A 239 3.41 -7.37 2.43
N VAL A 240 3.44 -7.00 3.70
CA VAL A 240 2.94 -7.81 4.83
C VAL A 240 1.97 -6.97 5.65
N ASP A 241 0.69 -7.34 5.71
CA ASP A 241 -0.32 -6.56 6.43
C ASP A 241 -0.92 -7.30 7.62
N VAL A 242 -0.48 -6.91 8.81
CA VAL A 242 -0.95 -7.45 10.09
C VAL A 242 -1.88 -6.50 10.83
N SER A 243 -2.30 -5.39 10.21
CA SER A 243 -3.22 -4.43 10.84
C SER A 243 -4.57 -5.08 11.19
N CYS A 244 -5.27 -4.49 12.16
CA CYS A 244 -6.55 -5.02 12.60
C CYS A 244 -7.47 -3.92 13.11
N SER A 245 -8.69 -3.84 12.58
CA SER A 245 -9.72 -2.94 13.07
C SER A 245 -9.92 -3.10 14.59
N GLY A 246 -10.05 -1.96 15.29
CA GLY A 246 -10.21 -1.91 16.74
C GLY A 246 -8.91 -2.06 17.56
N ALA A 247 -7.76 -2.25 16.92
CA ALA A 247 -6.50 -2.37 17.64
C ALA A 247 -6.16 -1.09 18.43
N THR A 248 -5.59 -1.29 19.62
CA THR A 248 -4.91 -0.29 20.44
C THR A 248 -3.42 -0.62 20.50
N ILE A 249 -2.59 0.29 21.02
CA ILE A 249 -1.17 0.00 21.22
C ILE A 249 -0.98 -1.18 22.17
N ARG A 250 -1.75 -1.24 23.26
CA ARG A 250 -1.62 -2.31 24.27
C ARG A 250 -2.27 -3.61 23.82
N GLN A 251 -3.45 -3.54 23.21
CA GLN A 251 -4.23 -4.69 22.73
C GLN A 251 -4.34 -4.60 21.21
N GLY A 252 -3.53 -5.37 20.49
CA GLY A 252 -3.36 -5.26 19.04
C GLY A 252 -1.88 -5.25 18.68
N ILE A 253 -1.19 -4.12 18.89
CA ILE A 253 0.23 -4.01 18.53
C ILE A 253 1.12 -4.87 19.43
N LEU A 254 1.12 -4.59 20.74
CA LEU A 254 2.02 -5.23 21.71
C LEU A 254 1.44 -6.53 22.28
N GLY A 255 0.15 -6.52 22.63
CA GLY A 255 -0.59 -7.67 23.14
C GLY A 255 -1.63 -8.19 22.15
N THR A 256 -2.23 -9.33 22.45
CA THR A 256 -3.33 -9.91 21.68
C THR A 256 -4.57 -9.01 21.76
N GLN A 257 -5.28 -8.86 20.65
CA GLN A 257 -6.59 -8.23 20.61
C GLN A 257 -7.68 -9.31 20.77
N GLY A 258 -8.86 -8.93 21.28
CA GLY A 258 -10.01 -9.84 21.30
C GLY A 258 -10.34 -10.34 19.88
N GLY A 259 -10.46 -11.66 19.71
CA GLY A 259 -10.69 -12.28 18.41
C GLY A 259 -9.43 -12.63 17.62
N THR A 260 -8.23 -12.23 18.09
CA THR A 260 -6.95 -12.62 17.47
C THR A 260 -6.18 -13.61 18.37
N SER A 261 -5.34 -14.44 17.76
CA SER A 261 -4.48 -15.41 18.48
C SER A 261 -3.10 -14.85 18.87
N GLN A 262 -2.68 -13.74 18.24
CA GLN A 262 -1.37 -13.13 18.41
C GLN A 262 -1.48 -11.60 18.40
N SER A 263 -0.48 -10.92 18.96
CA SER A 263 -0.25 -9.49 18.71
C SER A 263 0.27 -9.29 17.28
N GLN A 264 0.14 -8.08 16.74
CA GLN A 264 0.62 -7.76 15.39
C GLN A 264 2.13 -7.91 15.28
N VAL A 265 2.89 -7.54 16.31
CA VAL A 265 4.35 -7.77 16.33
C VAL A 265 4.66 -9.27 16.23
N ALA A 266 3.99 -10.10 17.05
CA ALA A 266 4.24 -11.54 17.07
C ALA A 266 3.82 -12.22 15.74
N LEU A 267 2.70 -11.79 15.17
CA LEU A 267 2.24 -12.25 13.87
C LEU A 267 3.22 -11.85 12.75
N ALA A 268 3.65 -10.59 12.72
CA ALA A 268 4.64 -10.10 11.76
C ALA A 268 5.95 -10.91 11.84
N LYS A 269 6.48 -11.16 13.04
CA LYS A 269 7.69 -12.00 13.20
C LYS A 269 7.47 -13.43 12.74
N THR A 270 6.28 -14.00 12.99
CA THR A 270 5.92 -15.36 12.55
C THR A 270 5.94 -15.46 11.01
N ILE A 271 5.50 -14.41 10.33
CA ILE A 271 5.43 -14.35 8.86
C ILE A 271 6.79 -14.09 8.24
N LEU A 272 7.50 -13.08 8.76
CA LEU A 272 8.74 -12.57 8.18
C LEU A 272 9.97 -13.42 8.56
N GLY A 273 9.91 -14.18 9.66
CA GLY A 273 11.09 -14.87 10.17
C GLY A 273 12.23 -13.88 10.40
N ASP A 274 13.39 -14.12 9.80
CA ASP A 274 14.57 -13.26 9.90
C ASP A 274 14.71 -12.23 8.76
N GLN A 275 13.70 -12.14 7.89
CA GLN A 275 13.68 -11.12 6.85
C GLN A 275 13.62 -9.72 7.47
N GLN A 276 14.52 -8.84 7.01
CA GLN A 276 14.55 -7.46 7.47
C GLN A 276 13.36 -6.68 6.92
N VAL A 277 12.77 -5.85 7.76
CA VAL A 277 11.72 -4.90 7.36
C VAL A 277 12.39 -3.59 6.95
N ASP A 278 12.02 -3.05 5.79
CA ASP A 278 12.52 -1.75 5.31
C ASP A 278 11.59 -0.60 5.71
N VAL A 279 10.28 -0.85 5.66
CA VAL A 279 9.25 0.16 5.95
C VAL A 279 8.18 -0.42 6.87
N VAL A 280 7.83 0.31 7.92
CA VAL A 280 6.65 0.04 8.75
C VAL A 280 5.66 1.18 8.58
N SER A 281 4.55 0.95 7.89
CA SER A 281 3.40 1.87 7.90
C SER A 281 2.56 1.62 9.14
N LEU A 282 2.31 2.66 9.94
CA LEU A 282 1.61 2.55 11.22
C LEU A 282 0.46 3.55 11.32
N SER A 283 -0.74 3.10 11.65
CA SER A 283 -1.83 3.97 12.12
C SER A 283 -2.39 3.43 13.41
N ILE A 284 -2.17 4.11 14.53
CA ILE A 284 -2.59 3.63 15.85
C ILE A 284 -2.76 4.80 16.81
N GLY A 285 -3.53 4.60 17.89
CA GLY A 285 -3.75 5.58 18.95
C GLY A 285 -5.17 6.14 18.99
N GLY A 286 -5.92 6.08 17.89
CA GLY A 286 -7.33 6.50 17.86
C GLY A 286 -8.20 5.71 18.83
N ASN A 287 -8.05 4.38 18.83
CA ASN A 287 -8.78 3.52 19.78
C ASN A 287 -8.27 3.68 21.22
N ASP A 288 -6.97 3.93 21.42
CA ASP A 288 -6.37 4.16 22.75
C ASP A 288 -7.00 5.37 23.46
N ILE A 289 -7.31 6.43 22.71
CA ILE A 289 -7.98 7.63 23.25
C ILE A 289 -9.50 7.55 23.23
N GLY A 290 -10.06 6.41 22.79
CA GLY A 290 -11.49 6.15 22.79
C GLY A 290 -12.28 6.89 21.71
N PHE A 291 -11.73 7.06 20.51
CA PHE A 291 -12.41 7.78 19.42
C PHE A 291 -13.82 7.23 19.12
N GLY A 292 -14.00 5.90 19.15
CA GLY A 292 -15.33 5.29 19.03
C GLY A 292 -16.29 5.70 20.15
N THR A 293 -15.81 5.76 21.40
CA THR A 293 -16.60 6.26 22.54
C THR A 293 -16.94 7.74 22.38
N VAL A 294 -16.02 8.54 21.84
CA VAL A 294 -16.27 9.96 21.53
C VAL A 294 -17.40 10.09 20.51
N LEU A 295 -17.33 9.36 19.40
CA LEU A 295 -18.39 9.36 18.38
C LEU A 295 -19.73 8.97 18.99
N SER A 296 -19.81 7.83 19.69
CA SER A 296 -21.05 7.39 20.33
C SER A 296 -21.59 8.40 21.35
N ALA A 297 -20.73 8.96 22.20
CA ALA A 297 -21.14 9.93 23.20
C ALA A 297 -21.66 11.22 22.56
N CYS A 298 -21.01 11.72 21.50
CA CYS A 298 -21.43 12.92 20.79
C CYS A 298 -22.67 12.71 19.92
N PHE A 299 -22.95 11.49 19.48
CA PHE A 299 -24.25 11.18 18.87
C PHE A 299 -25.41 11.17 19.86
N SER A 300 -25.17 10.69 21.08
CA SER A 300 -26.25 10.45 22.05
C SER A 300 -26.47 11.58 23.07
N ASN A 301 -25.51 12.48 23.24
CA ASN A 301 -25.57 13.50 24.30
C ASN A 301 -25.30 14.89 23.75
N ALA A 302 -26.13 15.85 24.16
CA ALA A 302 -25.78 17.25 24.06
C ALA A 302 -24.56 17.55 24.96
N ASN A 303 -23.81 18.61 24.63
CA ASN A 303 -22.65 19.02 25.41
C ASN A 303 -21.61 17.90 25.56
N CYS A 304 -21.38 17.11 24.50
CA CYS A 304 -20.68 15.83 24.62
C CYS A 304 -19.30 15.88 25.29
N PRO A 305 -18.46 16.94 25.14
CA PRO A 305 -17.15 16.98 25.79
C PRO A 305 -17.22 16.99 27.33
N ILE A 306 -18.31 17.52 27.89
CA ILE A 306 -18.55 17.59 29.34
C ILE A 306 -19.52 16.53 29.86
N SER A 307 -20.06 15.72 28.96
CA SER A 307 -20.94 14.61 29.32
C SER A 307 -20.14 13.39 29.77
N LYS A 308 -20.71 12.62 30.70
CA LYS A 308 -20.13 11.35 31.14
C LYS A 308 -20.36 10.28 30.06
N PRO A 309 -19.31 9.60 29.56
CA PRO A 309 -19.49 8.52 28.60
C PRO A 309 -20.22 7.32 29.24
N GLY A 310 -21.19 6.76 28.52
CA GLY A 310 -21.99 5.63 29.03
C GLY A 310 -21.34 4.25 28.87
N ALA A 311 -20.33 4.12 28.00
CA ALA A 311 -19.67 2.85 27.69
C ALA A 311 -18.27 3.06 27.10
N GLY A 312 -17.51 1.97 26.98
CA GLY A 312 -16.20 1.95 26.32
C GLY A 312 -15.04 2.45 27.21
N PRO A 313 -13.83 2.63 26.64
CA PRO A 313 -12.62 2.94 27.40
C PRO A 313 -12.66 4.25 28.21
N LEU A 314 -13.63 5.13 27.94
CA LEU A 314 -13.77 6.42 28.63
C LEU A 314 -14.86 6.44 29.71
N GLN A 315 -15.57 5.33 29.95
CA GLN A 315 -16.72 5.28 30.87
C GLN A 315 -16.39 5.58 32.34
N SER A 316 -15.13 5.35 32.75
CA SER A 316 -14.67 5.60 34.13
C SER A 316 -14.40 7.07 34.42
N TYR A 317 -14.35 7.91 33.39
CA TYR A 317 -14.03 9.33 33.54
C TYR A 317 -15.28 10.17 33.81
N PRO A 318 -15.15 11.28 34.57
CA PRO A 318 -16.27 12.15 34.86
C PRO A 318 -16.83 12.85 33.62
N THR A 319 -15.96 13.17 32.64
CA THR A 319 -16.33 13.78 31.37
C THR A 319 -15.54 13.16 30.22
N LEU A 320 -16.08 13.26 29.02
CA LEU A 320 -15.41 12.81 27.80
C LEU A 320 -14.06 13.53 27.59
N ASN A 321 -14.01 14.85 27.78
CA ASN A 321 -12.78 15.64 27.65
C ASN A 321 -11.70 15.22 28.65
N ALA A 322 -12.08 14.92 29.90
CA ALA A 322 -11.13 14.44 30.91
C ALA A 322 -10.53 13.09 30.52
N GLY A 323 -11.37 12.17 30.03
CA GLY A 323 -10.92 10.85 29.56
C GLY A 323 -9.99 10.93 28.36
N VAL A 324 -10.38 11.69 27.33
CA VAL A 324 -9.54 11.90 26.13
C VAL A 324 -8.20 12.51 26.51
N THR A 325 -8.19 13.55 27.34
CA THR A 325 -6.96 14.22 27.78
C THR A 325 -6.02 13.26 28.52
N ASP A 326 -6.56 12.48 29.46
CA ASP A 326 -5.78 11.50 30.21
C ASP A 326 -5.22 10.39 29.31
N GLN A 327 -6.01 9.87 28.37
CA GLN A 327 -5.52 8.83 27.45
C GLN A 327 -4.46 9.36 26.48
N ILE A 328 -4.63 10.57 25.93
CA ILE A 328 -3.59 11.21 25.09
C ILE A 328 -2.27 11.32 25.87
N SER A 329 -2.32 11.65 27.16
CA SER A 329 -1.12 11.78 27.99
C SER A 329 -0.30 10.49 28.13
N LYS A 330 -0.92 9.32 27.89
CA LYS A 330 -0.28 8.01 27.99
C LYS A 330 0.38 7.56 26.68
N LEU A 331 0.02 8.17 25.55
CA LEU A 331 0.53 7.80 24.23
C LEU A 331 2.06 7.89 24.10
N PRO A 332 2.78 8.91 24.62
CA PRO A 332 4.23 8.97 24.50
C PRO A 332 4.94 7.71 25.01
N LYS A 333 4.53 7.23 26.20
CA LYS A 333 5.08 6.01 26.79
C LYS A 333 4.68 4.78 25.98
N ALA A 334 3.47 4.74 25.45
CA ALA A 334 2.98 3.63 24.63
C ALA A 334 3.76 3.53 23.30
N TYR A 335 4.01 4.65 22.61
CA TYR A 335 4.85 4.68 21.40
C TYR A 335 6.30 4.30 21.69
N ALA A 336 6.87 4.74 22.82
CA ALA A 336 8.20 4.33 23.23
C ALA A 336 8.29 2.81 23.46
N ASP A 337 7.24 2.19 24.00
CA ASP A 337 7.17 0.73 24.17
C ASP A 337 7.11 0.00 22.82
N VAL A 338 6.38 0.54 21.83
CA VAL A 338 6.39 0.01 20.45
C VAL A 338 7.77 0.15 19.83
N ALA A 339 8.42 1.32 19.95
CA ALA A 339 9.76 1.53 19.43
C ALA A 339 10.79 0.56 20.03
N ASN A 340 10.73 0.34 21.35
CA ASN A 340 11.57 -0.64 22.03
C ASN A 340 11.33 -2.07 21.54
N CYS A 341 10.08 -2.40 21.21
CA CYS A 341 9.73 -3.71 20.68
C CYS A 341 10.23 -3.89 19.23
N LEU A 342 10.00 -2.91 18.35
CA LEU A 342 10.47 -2.95 16.95
C LEU A 342 12.01 -3.02 16.87
N ALA A 343 12.70 -2.30 17.76
CA ALA A 343 14.16 -2.31 17.87
C ALA A 343 14.73 -3.54 18.62
N GLY A 344 13.89 -4.44 19.13
CA GLY A 344 14.32 -5.67 19.81
C GLY A 344 15.00 -5.49 21.17
N ARG A 345 14.75 -4.36 21.86
CA ARG A 345 15.40 -4.05 23.14
C ARG A 345 14.68 -4.69 24.32
N THR A 346 13.37 -4.51 24.42
CA THR A 346 12.56 -4.95 25.57
C THR A 346 11.13 -5.25 25.14
N CYS A 347 10.93 -6.31 24.34
CA CYS A 347 9.59 -6.83 24.08
C CYS A 347 9.36 -8.11 24.87
N ALA A 348 8.25 -8.17 25.61
CA ALA A 348 7.97 -9.28 26.52
C ALA A 348 8.00 -10.65 25.83
N ASN A 349 7.74 -10.73 24.51
CA ASN A 349 7.66 -11.99 23.76
C ASN A 349 7.97 -11.88 22.25
N ALA A 350 8.76 -10.91 21.78
CA ALA A 350 9.10 -10.82 20.36
C ALA A 350 10.57 -10.41 20.14
N PRO A 351 11.34 -11.19 19.34
CA PRO A 351 12.68 -10.77 18.93
C PRO A 351 12.60 -9.53 18.03
N THR A 352 13.75 -8.88 17.83
CA THR A 352 13.95 -7.75 16.92
C THR A 352 13.19 -7.95 15.60
N LEU A 353 12.20 -7.09 15.34
CA LEU A 353 11.33 -7.19 14.15
C LEU A 353 11.80 -6.24 13.04
N ALA A 354 12.11 -4.99 13.39
CA ALA A 354 12.33 -3.92 12.42
C ALA A 354 13.34 -2.88 12.94
N PRO A 355 14.60 -3.28 13.26
CA PRO A 355 15.56 -2.42 13.95
C PRO A 355 16.12 -1.31 13.06
N THR A 356 16.07 -1.51 11.75
CA THR A 356 16.60 -0.61 10.71
C THR A 356 15.50 -0.01 9.85
N ALA A 357 14.24 -0.40 10.07
CA ALA A 357 13.12 0.04 9.25
C ALA A 357 12.82 1.53 9.45
N ALA A 358 12.38 2.18 8.38
CA ALA A 358 11.70 3.46 8.49
C ALA A 358 10.28 3.23 9.02
N VAL A 359 10.00 3.66 10.24
CA VAL A 359 8.65 3.63 10.81
C VAL A 359 7.92 4.92 10.45
N LEU A 360 6.76 4.77 9.80
CA LEU A 360 5.96 5.82 9.19
C LEU A 360 4.58 5.90 9.88
N PRO A 361 4.47 6.52 11.07
CA PRO A 361 3.19 6.66 11.74
C PRO A 361 2.35 7.76 11.06
N ALA A 362 1.17 7.42 10.59
CA ALA A 362 0.27 8.32 9.89
C ALA A 362 -0.60 9.13 10.85
N LEU A 363 -0.69 10.44 10.62
CA LEU A 363 -1.65 11.30 11.31
C LEU A 363 -3.07 10.97 10.83
N TYR A 364 -4.06 11.05 11.72
CA TYR A 364 -5.46 10.89 11.34
C TYR A 364 -5.94 12.13 10.57
N PRO A 365 -6.72 11.98 9.49
CA PRO A 365 -7.17 13.11 8.69
C PRO A 365 -8.23 13.95 9.40
N ASP A 366 -8.44 15.17 8.91
CA ASP A 366 -9.55 16.01 9.36
C ASP A 366 -10.89 15.52 8.77
N ILE A 367 -11.82 15.16 9.66
CA ILE A 367 -13.15 14.65 9.31
C ILE A 367 -14.27 15.66 9.60
N ALA A 368 -13.95 16.86 10.11
CA ALA A 368 -14.90 17.79 10.71
C ALA A 368 -15.36 18.94 9.78
N ARG A 369 -14.60 19.23 8.72
CA ARG A 369 -14.85 20.39 7.84
C ARG A 369 -15.57 20.01 6.55
N ASN A 370 -16.52 20.85 6.12
CA ASN A 370 -17.21 20.72 4.85
C ASN A 370 -16.35 21.21 3.67
N SER A 371 -16.87 21.10 2.44
CA SER A 371 -16.15 21.48 1.20
C SER A 371 -15.71 22.94 1.13
N ASN A 372 -16.30 23.82 1.94
CA ASN A 372 -15.92 25.24 2.01
C ASN A 372 -14.86 25.51 3.10
N GLY A 373 -14.35 24.46 3.75
CA GLY A 373 -13.37 24.57 4.82
C GLY A 373 -13.96 25.00 6.17
N ALA A 374 -15.28 25.08 6.31
CA ALA A 374 -15.95 25.42 7.56
C ALA A 374 -16.30 24.16 8.36
N ILE A 375 -16.24 24.24 9.70
CA ILE A 375 -16.73 23.16 10.57
C ILE A 375 -18.25 23.01 10.37
N CYS A 376 -18.71 21.77 10.17
CA CYS A 376 -20.13 21.48 9.99
C CYS A 376 -20.76 20.89 11.26
N SER A 377 -22.09 20.77 11.25
CA SER A 377 -22.85 19.88 12.13
C SER A 377 -23.24 18.64 11.35
N TYR A 378 -23.32 17.48 12.00
CA TYR A 378 -23.70 16.22 11.38
C TYR A 378 -24.61 15.40 12.30
N LEU A 379 -25.83 15.13 11.83
CA LEU A 379 -26.90 14.52 12.65
C LEU A 379 -27.10 15.29 13.96
N THR A 380 -26.86 14.64 15.11
CA THR A 380 -26.96 15.25 16.45
C THR A 380 -25.68 15.94 16.90
N MET A 381 -24.55 15.72 16.20
CA MET A 381 -23.27 16.35 16.52
C MET A 381 -23.25 17.79 16.01
N THR A 382 -22.97 18.72 16.89
CA THR A 382 -22.93 20.15 16.59
C THR A 382 -21.57 20.57 16.03
N ALA A 383 -21.54 21.75 15.39
CA ALA A 383 -20.28 22.38 15.00
C ALA A 383 -19.35 22.64 16.20
N GLU A 384 -19.89 22.84 17.41
CA GLU A 384 -19.11 22.98 18.64
C GLU A 384 -18.44 21.65 19.03
N ASP A 385 -19.16 20.52 18.89
CA ASP A 385 -18.60 19.18 19.14
C ASP A 385 -17.46 18.86 18.17
N PHE A 386 -17.66 19.16 16.88
CA PHE A 386 -16.62 18.99 15.86
C PHE A 386 -15.44 19.95 16.05
N THR A 387 -15.70 21.19 16.49
CA THR A 387 -14.64 22.16 16.81
C THR A 387 -13.78 21.63 17.96
N TRP A 388 -14.40 21.12 19.02
CA TRP A 388 -13.68 20.51 20.13
C TRP A 388 -12.88 19.28 19.68
N ALA A 389 -13.50 18.32 19.00
CA ALA A 389 -12.83 17.09 18.58
C ALA A 389 -11.67 17.35 17.62
N ARG A 390 -11.87 18.21 16.61
CA ARG A 390 -10.80 18.60 15.70
C ARG A 390 -9.66 19.29 16.44
N THR A 391 -9.96 20.23 17.34
CA THR A 391 -8.93 21.04 18.01
C THR A 391 -8.17 20.26 19.07
N SER A 392 -8.86 19.45 19.88
CA SER A 392 -8.27 18.74 21.01
C SER A 392 -7.67 17.38 20.64
N MET A 393 -8.15 16.73 19.56
CA MET A 393 -7.70 15.39 19.18
C MET A 393 -6.91 15.37 17.88
N LEU A 394 -7.37 16.07 16.84
CA LEU A 394 -6.82 15.93 15.48
C LEU A 394 -5.82 17.02 15.08
N ASN A 395 -5.89 18.23 15.63
CA ASN A 395 -4.96 19.29 15.27
C ASN A 395 -3.54 18.94 15.76
N PRO A 396 -2.53 18.77 14.88
CA PRO A 396 -1.18 18.43 15.28
C PRO A 396 -0.46 19.55 16.04
N THR A 397 -0.98 20.77 16.03
CA THR A 397 -0.48 21.92 16.80
C THR A 397 -1.64 22.56 17.59
N PRO A 398 -2.16 21.87 18.61
CA PRO A 398 -3.35 22.34 19.31
C PRO A 398 -3.06 23.59 20.15
N PRO A 399 -4.01 24.54 20.26
CA PRO A 399 -3.91 25.62 21.24
C PRO A 399 -4.00 25.06 22.68
N PRO A 400 -3.61 25.83 23.72
CA PRO A 400 -3.66 25.36 25.12
C PRO A 400 -5.09 25.11 25.64
N SER A 401 -6.10 25.59 24.92
CA SER A 401 -7.51 25.38 25.26
C SER A 401 -8.41 25.61 24.05
N VAL A 402 -9.63 25.09 24.11
CA VAL A 402 -10.70 25.38 23.15
C VAL A 402 -11.92 25.93 23.88
N ALA A 403 -12.51 26.99 23.34
CA ALA A 403 -13.80 27.48 23.79
C ALA A 403 -14.90 26.55 23.26
N TYR A 404 -15.84 26.18 24.13
CA TYR A 404 -16.96 25.32 23.77
C TYR A 404 -18.26 25.97 24.21
N ARG A 405 -19.14 26.27 23.26
CA ARG A 405 -20.46 26.83 23.57
C ARG A 405 -21.42 25.70 23.94
N THR A 406 -21.80 25.66 25.21
CA THR A 406 -22.81 24.71 25.69
C THR A 406 -24.21 25.14 25.27
N SER A 407 -25.15 24.19 25.23
CA SER A 407 -26.54 24.46 24.89
C SER A 407 -27.23 25.42 25.87
N ASN A 408 -26.87 25.38 27.16
CA ASN A 408 -27.62 26.05 28.24
C ASN A 408 -26.76 26.84 29.26
N GLN A 409 -25.43 26.71 29.24
CA GLN A 409 -24.52 27.23 30.29
C GLN A 409 -23.51 28.26 29.73
N GLY A 410 -23.76 28.80 28.54
CA GLY A 410 -22.83 29.71 27.88
C GLY A 410 -21.55 29.01 27.39
N THR A 411 -20.47 29.78 27.23
CA THR A 411 -19.19 29.27 26.73
C THR A 411 -18.27 28.87 27.88
N ILE A 412 -17.78 27.63 27.84
CA ILE A 412 -16.76 27.12 28.75
C ILE A 412 -15.41 27.01 28.04
N THR A 413 -14.32 27.00 28.80
CA THR A 413 -12.97 26.78 28.27
C THR A 413 -12.49 25.39 28.65
N LEU A 414 -12.21 24.55 27.65
CA LEU A 414 -11.70 23.19 27.85
C LEU A 414 -10.18 23.18 27.65
N PRO A 415 -9.39 22.80 28.65
CA PRO A 415 -7.92 22.76 28.52
C PRO A 415 -7.48 21.65 27.56
N ILE A 416 -6.40 21.89 26.84
CA ILE A 416 -5.77 20.93 25.93
C ILE A 416 -4.27 20.91 26.25
N ALA A 417 -3.79 19.78 26.76
CA ALA A 417 -2.36 19.58 27.00
C ALA A 417 -1.61 19.14 25.74
N SER A 418 -2.24 18.29 24.93
CA SER A 418 -1.76 17.81 23.63
C SER A 418 -2.90 17.13 22.87
N SER A 419 -2.65 16.74 21.62
CA SER A 419 -3.60 16.04 20.76
C SER A 419 -3.02 14.70 20.29
N LEU A 420 -3.85 13.82 19.72
CA LEU A 420 -3.40 12.56 19.12
C LEU A 420 -2.36 12.81 18.02
N ASN A 421 -2.69 13.69 17.07
CA ASN A 421 -1.81 13.97 15.95
C ASN A 421 -0.53 14.70 16.38
N GLN A 422 -0.55 15.49 17.46
CA GLN A 422 0.67 16.03 18.06
C GLN A 422 1.53 14.90 18.64
N GLN A 423 0.93 13.95 19.36
CA GLN A 423 1.69 12.82 19.90
C GLN A 423 2.26 11.89 18.82
N ILE A 424 1.52 11.69 17.73
CA ILE A 424 2.04 10.98 16.54
C ILE A 424 3.21 11.75 15.94
N SER A 425 3.08 13.07 15.76
CA SER A 425 4.17 13.92 15.24
C SER A 425 5.41 13.89 16.14
N ASN A 426 5.22 13.83 17.46
CA ASN A 426 6.30 13.77 18.44
C ASN A 426 7.08 12.44 18.41
N THR A 427 6.56 11.39 17.75
CA THR A 427 7.32 10.15 17.57
C THR A 427 8.57 10.31 16.71
N ALA A 428 8.75 11.46 16.02
CA ALA A 428 10.03 11.83 15.42
C ALA A 428 11.19 11.82 16.43
N ALA A 429 10.93 12.09 17.72
CA ALA A 429 11.92 11.98 18.78
C ALA A 429 12.39 10.52 19.04
N LEU A 430 11.63 9.52 18.56
CA LEU A 430 11.99 8.10 18.57
C LEU A 430 12.78 7.68 17.32
N GLY A 431 13.10 8.62 16.42
CA GLY A 431 13.73 8.34 15.12
C GLY A 431 12.75 7.90 14.04
N TRP A 432 11.44 7.92 14.31
CA TRP A 432 10.40 7.62 13.33
C TRP A 432 10.18 8.81 12.39
N LYS A 433 9.47 8.59 11.27
CA LYS A 433 9.18 9.61 10.26
C LYS A 433 7.66 9.78 10.12
N PRO A 434 7.00 10.60 10.95
CA PRO A 434 5.56 10.80 10.89
C PRO A 434 5.08 11.25 9.51
N VAL A 435 4.00 10.64 9.02
CA VAL A 435 3.40 10.97 7.73
C VAL A 435 2.47 12.17 7.93
N THR A 436 3.03 13.38 7.90
CA THR A 436 2.28 14.64 8.07
C THR A 436 1.38 14.97 6.88
N GLY A 437 1.67 14.42 5.69
CA GLY A 437 0.92 14.65 4.47
C GLY A 437 -0.57 14.27 4.55
N THR A 438 -0.95 13.32 5.42
CA THR A 438 -2.37 12.97 5.64
C THR A 438 -3.13 14.14 6.26
N TRP A 439 -2.52 14.83 7.22
CA TRP A 439 -3.07 16.04 7.81
C TRP A 439 -3.00 17.22 6.84
N THR A 440 -1.86 17.47 6.20
CA THR A 440 -1.72 18.63 5.29
C THR A 440 -2.72 18.60 4.13
N ARG A 441 -3.02 17.41 3.58
CA ARG A 441 -4.03 17.25 2.52
C ARG A 441 -5.47 17.44 3.00
N SER A 442 -5.73 17.30 4.30
CA SER A 442 -7.07 17.37 4.88
C SER A 442 -7.24 18.56 5.82
N GLY A 443 -6.58 18.56 6.97
CA GLY A 443 -6.69 19.55 8.04
C GLY A 443 -6.11 20.92 7.74
N ASP A 444 -5.06 21.03 6.91
CA ASP A 444 -4.49 22.33 6.48
C ASP A 444 -5.08 22.83 5.16
N SER A 445 -5.82 21.98 4.44
CA SER A 445 -6.47 22.34 3.18
C SER A 445 -7.51 23.44 3.38
N SER A 446 -7.62 24.36 2.40
CA SER A 446 -8.70 25.33 2.33
C SER A 446 -10.05 24.67 1.99
N ILE A 447 -10.02 23.51 1.34
CA ILE A 447 -11.19 22.66 1.07
C ILE A 447 -11.24 21.60 2.16
N GLY A 448 -12.35 21.53 2.89
CA GLY A 448 -12.56 20.45 3.85
C GLY A 448 -13.06 19.19 3.15
N HIS A 449 -12.55 18.05 3.61
CA HIS A 449 -12.90 16.72 3.08
C HIS A 449 -13.60 15.85 4.14
N GLY A 450 -14.16 16.50 5.17
CA GLY A 450 -14.85 15.85 6.26
C GLY A 450 -16.24 15.32 5.88
N ILE A 451 -16.95 14.85 6.89
CA ILE A 451 -18.19 14.08 6.72
C ILE A 451 -19.31 14.85 6.01
N CYS A 452 -19.28 16.19 6.09
CA CYS A 452 -20.26 17.07 5.43
C CYS A 452 -19.79 17.65 4.11
N ALA A 453 -18.69 17.16 3.52
CA ALA A 453 -18.13 17.72 2.29
C ALA A 453 -18.82 17.20 1.00
N GLY A 454 -19.92 16.46 1.12
CA GLY A 454 -20.68 15.96 -0.04
C GLY A 454 -19.81 15.09 -0.95
N SER A 455 -19.77 15.39 -2.24
CA SER A 455 -18.93 14.68 -3.21
C SER A 455 -17.42 14.86 -2.98
N GLN A 456 -17.01 15.83 -2.16
CA GLN A 456 -15.61 16.05 -1.77
C GLN A 456 -15.24 15.29 -0.49
N ALA A 457 -16.17 14.56 0.13
CA ALA A 457 -15.87 13.83 1.36
C ALA A 457 -14.85 12.72 1.12
N TRP A 458 -13.88 12.62 2.02
CA TRP A 458 -12.91 11.52 2.09
C TRP A 458 -13.22 10.54 3.22
N VAL A 459 -14.34 10.72 3.88
CA VAL A 459 -14.77 9.92 5.02
C VAL A 459 -16.19 9.42 4.76
N PHE A 460 -16.48 8.20 5.19
CA PHE A 460 -17.85 7.71 5.19
C PHE A 460 -18.68 8.42 6.25
N GLY A 461 -19.92 8.75 5.88
CA GLY A 461 -20.96 9.11 6.83
C GLY A 461 -21.31 7.96 7.78
N VAL A 462 -22.22 8.22 8.73
CA VAL A 462 -22.85 7.13 9.49
C VAL A 462 -23.49 6.14 8.51
N GLN A 463 -23.16 4.86 8.69
CA GLN A 463 -23.80 3.77 7.97
C GLN A 463 -24.96 3.27 8.81
N LEU A 464 -26.17 3.27 8.24
CA LEU A 464 -27.39 2.84 8.93
C LEU A 464 -27.68 1.37 8.59
N GLY A 465 -27.31 0.47 9.51
CA GLY A 465 -27.54 -0.96 9.40
C GLY A 465 -26.64 -1.69 8.40
N GLY A 466 -26.74 -3.02 8.38
CA GLY A 466 -26.04 -3.87 7.42
C GLY A 466 -24.57 -4.17 7.76
N HIS A 467 -23.85 -4.73 6.79
CA HIS A 467 -22.50 -5.28 6.96
C HIS A 467 -21.38 -4.23 6.89
N MET A 468 -21.73 -2.94 6.78
CA MET A 468 -20.79 -1.82 6.64
C MET A 468 -20.84 -0.84 7.83
N LEU A 469 -21.49 -1.21 8.95
CA LEU A 469 -21.59 -0.35 10.14
C LEU A 469 -20.24 0.21 10.61
N GLY A 470 -19.19 -0.62 10.55
CA GLY A 470 -17.83 -0.24 10.93
C GLY A 470 -17.20 0.83 10.03
N ALA A 471 -17.71 1.05 8.80
CA ALA A 471 -17.19 2.05 7.89
C ALA A 471 -17.42 3.49 8.37
N ALA A 472 -18.37 3.72 9.28
CA ALA A 472 -18.71 5.08 9.75
C ALA A 472 -17.45 5.81 10.25
N PHE A 473 -17.24 7.04 9.78
CA PHE A 473 -16.07 7.88 10.11
C PHE A 473 -14.71 7.37 9.65
N HIS A 474 -14.65 6.24 8.93
CA HIS A 474 -13.42 5.76 8.30
C HIS A 474 -13.25 6.38 6.91
N PRO A 475 -12.02 6.40 6.37
CA PRO A 475 -11.78 6.90 5.03
C PRO A 475 -12.59 6.11 4.01
N ASN A 476 -13.26 6.82 3.10
CA ASN A 476 -13.89 6.20 1.92
C ASN A 476 -12.83 5.95 0.83
N PRO A 477 -13.18 5.40 -0.36
CA PRO A 477 -12.17 5.10 -1.37
C PRO A 477 -11.28 6.29 -1.74
N ALA A 478 -11.87 7.48 -1.88
CA ALA A 478 -11.11 8.71 -2.15
C ALA A 478 -10.17 9.08 -0.98
N GLY A 479 -10.64 8.91 0.27
CA GLY A 479 -9.79 9.10 1.44
C GLY A 479 -8.65 8.08 1.54
N GLN A 480 -8.90 6.82 1.21
CA GLN A 480 -7.86 5.79 1.13
C GLN A 480 -6.81 6.13 0.07
N ASP A 481 -7.22 6.70 -1.07
CA ASP A 481 -6.27 7.15 -2.11
C ASP A 481 -5.37 8.28 -1.61
N GLN A 482 -5.92 9.25 -0.87
CA GLN A 482 -5.12 10.34 -0.31
C GLN A 482 -4.18 9.87 0.80
N LEU A 483 -4.64 8.94 1.63
CA LEU A 483 -3.80 8.26 2.62
C LEU A 483 -2.66 7.49 1.93
N ALA A 484 -2.96 6.78 0.84
CA ALA A 484 -1.96 6.06 0.05
C ALA A 484 -0.90 6.98 -0.53
N GLN A 485 -1.29 8.13 -1.09
CA GLN A 485 -0.34 9.10 -1.64
C GLN A 485 0.58 9.68 -0.57
N ALA A 486 0.04 10.05 0.59
CA ALA A 486 0.86 10.57 1.69
C ALA A 486 1.86 9.52 2.21
N ILE A 487 1.43 8.27 2.36
CA ILE A 487 2.31 7.15 2.77
C ILE A 487 3.37 6.87 1.70
N LEU A 488 2.99 6.87 0.41
CA LEU A 488 3.91 6.66 -0.71
C LEU A 488 5.02 7.72 -0.74
N GLU A 489 4.68 8.99 -0.56
CA GLU A 489 5.65 10.09 -0.51
C GLU A 489 6.68 9.86 0.62
N ALA A 490 6.20 9.51 1.82
CA ALA A 490 7.07 9.21 2.95
C ALA A 490 7.93 7.94 2.71
N ALA A 491 7.35 6.90 2.10
CA ALA A 491 8.04 5.65 1.80
C ALA A 491 9.14 5.85 0.75
N LYS A 492 8.88 6.60 -0.34
CA LYS A 492 9.89 6.94 -1.35
C LYS A 492 11.11 7.60 -0.72
N SER A 493 10.91 8.57 0.17
CA SER A 493 12.02 9.23 0.89
C SER A 493 12.73 8.32 1.89
N ALA A 494 12.10 7.22 2.32
CA ALA A 494 12.70 6.24 3.21
C ALA A 494 13.47 5.14 2.48
N THR A 495 13.11 4.83 1.24
CA THR A 495 13.66 3.70 0.46
C THR A 495 14.60 4.11 -0.68
N ALA A 496 14.61 5.40 -1.03
CA ALA A 496 15.62 6.03 -1.90
C ALA A 496 17.00 5.93 -1.25
#